data_AF-A0A7Y0Q4K3-F1
#
_entry.id   AF-A0A7Y0Q4K3-F1
#
_cell.length_a   1.000
_cell.length_b   1.000
_cell.length_c   1.000
_cell.angle_alpha   90.00
_cell.angle_beta   90.00
_cell.angle_gamma   90.00
#
_symmetry.space_group_name_H-M   'P 1'
#
loop_
_entity.id
_entity.type
_entity.pdbx_description
1 polymer ?
#
loop_
_entity_poly.entity_id
_entity_poly.type
_entity_poly.pdbx_seq_one_letter_code
_entity_poly.pdbx_strand_id
1 'polypeptide(L)'
;MLNTSYSRFRRVVGVLFYSLVSLLTILAVGLAIFNTPGLETRASFFWLALFGALLQLITIWYLYYATEVPSFARNAIYGCIMLANLWLCLFMFSLKPMP
;
A
#
# COMPACT_ATOMS: atom_id res chain seq x y z
N MET A 1 26.69 1.41 15.01
CA MET A 1 26.28 0.23 14.23
C MET A 1 24.78 0.27 14.02
N LEU A 2 24.31 0.18 12.77
CA LEU A 2 22.87 0.12 12.47
C LEU A 2 22.30 -1.21 12.98
N ASN A 3 21.30 -1.16 13.85
CA ASN A 3 20.70 -2.36 14.43
C ASN A 3 19.89 -3.13 13.37
N THR A 4 20.37 -4.32 13.01
CA THR A 4 19.70 -5.29 12.12
C THR A 4 18.82 -6.27 12.89
N SER A 5 18.93 -6.30 14.23
CA SER A 5 18.07 -7.11 15.08
C SER A 5 16.64 -6.57 15.02
N TYR A 6 15.76 -7.36 14.41
CA TYR A 6 14.35 -7.05 14.30
C TYR A 6 13.56 -8.29 14.73
N SER A 7 12.77 -8.15 15.79
CA SER A 7 11.98 -9.26 16.36
C SER A 7 11.14 -9.94 15.27
N ARG A 8 11.21 -11.28 15.19
CA ARG A 8 10.43 -12.07 14.22
C ARG A 8 8.93 -11.78 14.35
N PHE A 9 8.43 -11.59 15.57
CA PHE A 9 7.03 -11.23 15.81
C PHE A 9 6.66 -9.91 15.16
N ARG A 10 7.50 -8.87 15.30
CA ARG A 10 7.26 -7.56 14.65
C ARG A 10 7.33 -7.66 13.12
N ARG A 11 8.15 -8.55 12.57
CA ARG A 11 8.18 -8.81 11.11
C ARG A 11 6.84 -9.40 10.63
N VAL A 12 6.34 -10.42 11.31
CA VAL A 12 5.06 -11.08 10.96
C VAL A 12 3.91 -10.10 11.07
N VAL A 13 3.79 -9.40 12.21
CA VAL A 13 2.72 -8.41 12.43
C VAL A 13 2.79 -7.28 11.41
N GLY A 14 4.00 -6.76 11.13
CA GLY A 14 4.18 -5.71 10.12
C GLY A 14 3.73 -6.18 8.74
N VAL A 15 4.17 -7.35 8.29
CA VAL A 15 3.78 -7.90 7.00
C VAL A 15 2.27 -8.04 6.88
N LEU A 16 1.63 -8.66 7.87
CA LEU A 16 0.18 -8.84 7.88
C LEU A 16 -0.55 -7.49 7.84
N PHE A 17 -0.16 -6.56 8.71
CA PHE A 17 -0.79 -5.24 8.79
C PHE A 17 -0.64 -4.44 7.50
N TYR A 18 0.58 -4.27 6.99
CA TYR A 18 0.82 -3.46 5.78
C TYR A 18 0.26 -4.11 4.52
N SER A 19 0.24 -5.44 4.44
CA SER A 19 -0.39 -6.16 3.32
C SER A 19 -1.90 -5.97 3.35
N LEU A 20 -2.52 -6.09 4.53
CA LEU A 20 -3.95 -5.84 4.73
C LEU A 20 -4.32 -4.41 4.34
N VAL A 21 -3.55 -3.42 4.79
CA VAL A 21 -3.79 -2.00 4.43
C VAL A 21 -3.73 -1.81 2.92
N SER A 22 -2.70 -2.32 2.25
CA SER A 22 -2.56 -2.20 0.79
C SER A 22 -3.73 -2.83 0.03
N LEU A 23 -4.15 -4.04 0.45
CA LEU A 23 -5.29 -4.73 -0.14
C LEU A 23 -6.61 -3.98 0.08
N LEU A 24 -6.88 -3.56 1.32
CA LEU A 24 -8.10 -2.82 1.67
C LEU A 24 -8.19 -1.50 0.92
N THR A 25 -7.07 -0.78 0.78
CA THR A 25 -7.03 0.47 0.02
C THR A 25 -7.38 0.24 -1.45
N ILE A 26 -6.82 -0.76 -2.10
CA ILE A 26 -7.16 -1.06 -3.51
C ILE A 26 -8.60 -1.53 -3.67
N LEU A 27 -9.10 -2.35 -2.76
CA LEU A 27 -10.49 -2.76 -2.77
C LEU A 27 -11.42 -1.54 -2.62
N ALA A 28 -11.10 -0.61 -1.72
CA ALA A 28 -11.87 0.62 -1.55
C ALA A 28 -11.83 1.51 -2.80
N VAL A 29 -10.66 1.66 -3.42
CA VAL A 29 -10.49 2.42 -4.68
C VAL A 29 -11.30 1.77 -5.81
N GLY A 30 -11.22 0.46 -5.98
CA GLY A 30 -11.97 -0.29 -6.98
C GLY A 30 -13.48 -0.15 -6.76
N LEU A 31 -13.95 -0.34 -5.53
CA LEU A 31 -15.35 -0.15 -5.19
C LEU A 31 -15.83 1.28 -5.48
N ALA A 32 -15.03 2.30 -5.17
CA ALA A 32 -15.39 3.68 -5.46
C ALA A 32 -15.49 3.97 -6.98
N ILE A 33 -14.56 3.44 -7.78
CA ILE A 33 -14.54 3.66 -9.24
C ILE A 33 -15.68 2.92 -9.94
N PHE A 34 -15.95 1.67 -9.56
CA PHE A 34 -16.94 0.84 -10.26
C PHE A 34 -18.38 1.01 -9.74
N ASN A 35 -18.60 1.62 -8.58
CA ASN A 35 -19.96 1.89 -8.06
C ASN A 35 -20.39 3.36 -8.18
N THR A 36 -19.51 4.26 -8.63
CA THR A 36 -19.85 5.69 -8.80
C THR A 36 -19.96 6.03 -10.29
N PRO A 37 -21.18 6.33 -10.79
CA PRO A 37 -21.37 6.80 -12.15
C PRO A 37 -20.50 8.02 -12.43
N GLY A 38 -19.85 8.06 -13.60
CA GLY A 38 -18.96 9.17 -13.98
C GLY A 38 -17.51 9.08 -13.49
N LEU A 39 -17.15 8.07 -12.69
CA LEU A 39 -15.75 7.74 -12.35
C LEU A 39 -15.15 6.62 -13.21
N GLU A 40 -15.96 5.94 -14.04
CA GLU A 40 -15.54 4.83 -14.91
C GLU A 40 -14.44 5.22 -15.90
N THR A 41 -14.45 6.47 -16.37
CA THR A 41 -13.40 7.04 -17.25
C THR A 41 -12.02 7.06 -16.58
N ARG A 42 -11.97 6.90 -15.26
CA ARG A 42 -10.73 6.81 -14.47
C ARG A 42 -10.31 5.36 -14.18
N ALA A 43 -10.87 4.37 -14.88
CA ALA A 43 -10.46 2.97 -14.76
C ALA A 43 -8.96 2.75 -15.03
N SER A 44 -8.33 3.56 -15.90
CA SER A 44 -6.88 3.55 -16.11
C SER A 44 -6.08 3.86 -14.83
N PHE A 45 -6.60 4.78 -13.99
CA PHE A 45 -6.02 5.08 -12.69
C PHE A 45 -6.15 3.91 -11.72
N PHE A 46 -7.28 3.17 -11.76
CA PHE A 46 -7.43 1.94 -10.97
C PHE A 46 -6.34 0.92 -11.30
N TRP A 47 -6.06 0.69 -12.60
CA TRP A 47 -5.03 -0.25 -13.02
C TRP A 47 -3.64 0.15 -12.55
N LEU A 48 -3.32 1.46 -12.60
CA LEU A 48 -2.06 1.98 -12.06
C LEU A 48 -1.97 1.78 -10.54
N ALA A 49 -3.07 2.05 -9.81
CA ALA A 49 -3.14 1.84 -8.36
C ALA A 49 -2.98 0.35 -8.00
N LEU A 50 -3.64 -0.55 -8.73
CA LEU A 50 -3.53 -1.99 -8.57
C LEU A 50 -2.08 -2.46 -8.79
N PHE A 51 -1.43 -2.00 -9.86
CA PHE A 51 -0.01 -2.28 -10.11
C PHE A 51 0.88 -1.78 -8.97
N GLY A 52 0.62 -0.56 -8.47
CA GLY A 52 1.32 -0.01 -7.32
C GLY A 52 1.16 -0.87 -6.06
N ALA A 53 -0.04 -1.39 -5.78
CA ALA A 53 -0.27 -2.27 -4.64
C ALA A 53 0.42 -3.63 -4.79
N LEU A 54 0.47 -4.19 -6.00
CA LEU A 54 1.27 -5.40 -6.25
C LEU A 54 2.75 -5.17 -5.92
N LEU A 55 3.31 -4.03 -6.33
CA LEU A 55 4.69 -3.66 -5.97
C LEU A 55 4.87 -3.50 -4.45
N GLN A 56 3.89 -2.93 -3.76
CA GLN A 56 3.91 -2.82 -2.29
C GLN A 56 3.92 -4.21 -1.64
N LEU A 57 3.06 -5.14 -2.08
CA LEU A 57 3.01 -6.51 -1.56
C LEU A 57 4.34 -7.25 -1.79
N ILE A 58 4.91 -7.14 -2.99
CA ILE A 58 6.23 -7.71 -3.30
C ILE A 58 7.30 -7.11 -2.38
N THR A 59 7.27 -5.80 -2.15
CA THR A 59 8.22 -5.11 -1.27
C THR A 59 8.08 -5.57 0.18
N ILE A 60 6.85 -5.67 0.69
CA ILE A 60 6.57 -6.14 2.06
C ILE A 60 7.07 -7.58 2.23
N TRP A 61 6.77 -8.44 1.25
CA TRP A 61 7.23 -9.83 1.22
C TRP A 61 8.75 -9.92 1.20
N TYR A 62 9.41 -9.17 0.31
CA TYR A 62 10.87 -9.10 0.25
C TYR A 62 11.47 -8.67 1.59
N LEU A 63 10.94 -7.61 2.21
CA LEU A 63 11.43 -7.13 3.50
C LEU A 63 11.30 -8.22 4.57
N TYR A 64 10.23 -9.02 4.58
CA TYR A 64 10.09 -10.12 5.55
C TYR A 64 11.32 -11.04 5.61
N TYR A 65 11.79 -11.48 4.43
CA TYR A 65 12.92 -12.39 4.28
C TYR A 65 14.28 -11.69 4.38
N ALA A 66 14.38 -10.42 4.00
CA ALA A 66 15.64 -9.69 4.03
C ALA A 66 16.14 -9.50 5.47
N THR A 67 17.18 -10.25 5.88
CA THR A 67 17.78 -10.16 7.22
C THR A 67 18.79 -9.04 7.36
N GLU A 68 19.37 -8.58 6.25
CA GLU A 68 20.46 -7.60 6.21
C GLU A 68 19.97 -6.15 6.28
N VAL A 69 18.70 -5.91 5.97
CA VAL A 69 18.12 -4.55 5.94
C VAL A 69 18.02 -4.00 7.37
N PRO A 70 18.61 -2.82 7.65
CA PRO A 70 18.50 -2.16 8.95
C PRO A 70 17.05 -1.92 9.36
N SER A 71 16.78 -2.07 10.66
CA SER A 71 15.46 -1.84 11.26
C SER A 71 14.84 -0.49 10.91
N PHE A 72 15.65 0.58 10.91
CA PHE A 72 15.23 1.93 10.52
C PHE A 72 14.77 1.99 9.06
N ALA A 73 15.56 1.44 8.12
CA ALA A 73 15.24 1.47 6.70
C ALA A 73 13.94 0.70 6.40
N ARG A 74 13.77 -0.47 7.05
CA ARG A 74 12.54 -1.24 6.98
C ARG A 74 11.32 -0.43 7.44
N ASN A 75 11.43 0.24 8.59
CA ASN A 75 10.34 1.05 9.13
C ASN A 75 10.04 2.27 8.27
N ALA A 76 11.06 2.90 7.68
CA ALA A 76 10.88 3.99 6.73
C ALA A 76 10.12 3.51 5.49
N ILE A 77 10.48 2.35 4.91
CA ILE A 77 9.78 1.77 3.76
C ILE A 77 8.32 1.46 4.11
N TYR A 78 8.06 0.85 5.27
CA TYR A 78 6.70 0.62 5.73
C TYR A 78 5.91 1.92 5.94
N GLY A 79 6.54 2.97 6.48
CA GLY A 79 5.95 4.30 6.58
C GLY A 79 5.60 4.90 5.21
N CYS A 80 6.48 4.75 4.22
CA CYS A 80 6.21 5.19 2.85
C CYS A 80 5.03 4.44 2.22
N ILE A 81 4.93 3.12 2.44
CA ILE A 81 3.79 2.31 1.97
C ILE A 81 2.49 2.82 2.61
N MET A 82 2.51 3.08 3.91
CA MET A 82 1.33 3.59 4.62
C MET A 82 0.92 4.98 4.13
N LEU A 83 1.90 5.87 3.91
CA LEU A 83 1.65 7.21 3.36
C LEU A 83 1.10 7.15 1.94
N ALA A 84 1.63 6.26 1.09
CA ALA A 84 1.14 6.07 -0.27
C ALA A 84 -0.33 5.60 -0.28
N ASN A 85 -0.69 4.65 0.58
CA ASN A 85 -2.08 4.19 0.71
C ASN A 85 -3.01 5.27 1.26
N LEU A 86 -2.56 6.03 2.28
CA LEU A 86 -3.33 7.16 2.81
C LEU A 86 -3.56 8.22 1.74
N TRP A 87 -2.50 8.58 1.00
CA TRP A 87 -2.58 9.54 -0.10
C TRP A 87 -3.54 9.08 -1.19
N LEU A 88 -3.49 7.79 -1.56
CA LEU A 88 -4.40 7.21 -2.55
C LEU A 88 -5.87 7.28 -2.09
N CYS A 89 -6.16 6.97 -0.82
CA CYS A 89 -7.49 7.13 -0.25
C CYS A 89 -7.95 8.59 -0.30
N LEU A 90 -7.12 9.54 0.13
CA LEU A 90 -7.44 10.97 0.11
C LEU A 90 -7.66 11.49 -1.32
N PHE A 91 -6.84 11.03 -2.26
CA PHE A 91 -6.97 11.35 -3.67
C PHE A 91 -8.32 10.88 -4.21
N MET A 92 -8.75 9.65 -3.88
CA MET A 92 -10.06 9.14 -4.28
C MET A 92 -11.22 10.03 -3.82
N PHE A 93 -11.21 10.51 -2.58
CA PHE A 93 -12.23 11.43 -2.08
C PHE A 93 -12.21 12.80 -2.76
N SER A 94 -11.07 13.21 -3.34
CA SER A 94 -10.97 14.45 -4.10
C SER A 94 -11.53 14.34 -5.53
N LEU A 95 -11.78 13.12 -6.03
CA LEU A 95 -12.27 12.91 -7.38
C LEU A 95 -13.75 13.30 -7.46
N LYS A 96 -14.04 14.29 -8.30
CA LYS A 96 -15.42 14.61 -8.69
C LYS A 96 -15.87 13.68 -9.82
N PRO A 97 -17.08 13.10 -9.75
CA PRO A 97 -17.65 12.40 -10.88
C PRO A 97 -17.79 13.38 -12.05
N MET A 98 -17.36 12.95 -13.24
CA MET A 98 -17.60 13.72 -14.46
C MET A 98 -19.04 13.45 -14.93
N PRO A 99 -19.74 14.46 -15.49
CA PRO A 99 -21.10 14.31 -16.01
C PRO A 99 -21.16 13.34 -17.19
#